data_AF-A0A919Y1L9-F1
#
_entry.id   AF-A0A919Y1L9-F1
#
_cell.length_a   1.000
_cell.length_b   1.000
_cell.length_c   1.000
_cell.angle_alpha   90.00
_cell.angle_beta   90.00
_cell.angle_gamma   90.00
#
_symmetry.space_group_name_H-M   'P 1'
#
loop_
_entity.id
_entity.type
_entity.pdbx_description
1 polymer ?
#
loop_
_entity_poly.entity_id
_entity_poly.type
_entity_poly.pdbx_seq_one_letter_code
_entity_poly.pdbx_strand_id
1 'polypeptide(L)'
;MPKLLCTCGYIHNLSPIPDDGYIVIKDQTYESLIEYEINLSQLQSSRKTEYTDQDLLISRINELQERLYKCPDCNEIQWIKKDGTIERYKCI
;
A
#
# COMPACT_ATOMS: atom_id res chain seq x y z
N MET A 1 -11.55 5.55 6.55
CA MET A 1 -10.79 4.66 7.46
C MET A 1 -10.95 3.23 6.96
N PRO A 2 -9.94 2.69 6.25
CA PRO A 2 -9.97 1.29 5.84
C PRO A 2 -9.92 0.41 7.09
N LYS A 3 -10.85 -0.55 7.18
CA LYS A 3 -10.90 -1.55 8.25
C LYS A 3 -10.36 -2.84 7.67
N LEU A 4 -9.23 -3.33 8.19
CA LEU A 4 -8.72 -4.65 7.79
C LEU A 4 -9.43 -5.73 8.61
N LEU A 5 -10.28 -6.49 7.91
CA LEU A 5 -11.00 -7.60 8.51
C LEU A 5 -10.04 -8.78 8.71
N CYS A 6 -9.82 -9.16 9.96
CA CYS A 6 -9.09 -10.38 10.25
C CYS A 6 -10.05 -11.58 10.35
N THR A 7 -9.58 -12.75 9.91
CA THR A 7 -10.22 -14.06 10.02
C THR A 7 -10.47 -14.48 11.47
N CYS A 8 -9.76 -13.90 12.44
CA CYS A 8 -10.02 -14.09 13.87
C CYS A 8 -11.27 -13.38 14.38
N GLY A 9 -12.00 -12.67 13.51
CA GLY A 9 -13.27 -11.99 13.84
C GLY A 9 -13.10 -10.58 14.40
N TYR A 10 -11.87 -10.10 14.53
CA TYR A 10 -11.56 -8.75 15.01
C TYR A 10 -11.40 -7.76 13.86
N ILE A 11 -11.89 -6.54 14.10
CA ILE A 11 -11.57 -5.36 13.29
C ILE A 11 -10.54 -4.58 14.09
N HIS A 12 -9.29 -4.57 13.61
CA HIS A 12 -8.24 -3.83 14.28
C HIS A 12 -8.31 -2.37 13.83
N ASN A 13 -8.42 -1.46 14.80
CA ASN A 13 -8.22 -0.04 14.58
C ASN A 13 -6.71 0.22 14.63
N LEU A 14 -6.10 0.40 13.46
CA LEU A 14 -4.64 0.36 13.27
C LEU A 14 -3.96 1.69 13.55
N SER A 15 -4.51 2.51 14.43
CA SER A 15 -4.06 3.88 14.71
C SER A 15 -2.55 4.07 15.07
N PRO A 16 -1.75 3.04 15.45
CA PRO A 16 -0.30 3.19 15.57
C PRO A 16 0.55 2.49 14.48
N ILE A 17 -0.04 1.74 13.56
CA ILE A 17 0.60 1.22 12.33
C ILE A 17 0.17 2.18 11.20
N PRO A 18 0.94 2.46 10.12
CA PRO A 18 0.33 3.12 8.96
C PRO A 18 -0.97 2.37 8.65
N ASP A 19 -2.11 3.08 8.63
CA ASP A 19 -3.49 2.53 8.70
C ASP A 19 -3.79 1.40 7.69
N ASP A 20 -2.89 1.23 6.72
CA ASP A 20 -2.92 0.34 5.56
C ASP A 20 -1.98 -0.88 5.63
N GLY A 21 -1.23 -1.07 6.72
CA GLY A 21 -0.18 -2.08 6.84
C GLY A 21 1.18 -1.60 6.32
N TYR A 22 2.16 -2.52 6.23
CA TYR A 22 3.45 -2.24 5.62
C TYR A 22 3.32 -2.20 4.10
N ILE A 23 3.86 -1.16 3.47
CA ILE A 23 4.02 -1.12 2.02
C ILE A 23 5.14 -2.07 1.64
N VAL A 24 4.84 -3.01 0.76
CA VAL A 24 5.80 -3.95 0.17
C VAL A 24 6.02 -3.56 -1.28
N ILE A 25 7.29 -3.42 -1.65
CA ILE A 25 7.71 -3.10 -3.01
C ILE A 25 8.69 -4.18 -3.43
N LYS A 26 8.56 -4.66 -4.68
CA LYS A 26 9.55 -5.60 -5.22
C LYS A 26 10.85 -4.83 -5.48
N ASP A 27 11.98 -5.41 -5.08
CA ASP A 27 13.30 -4.79 -5.22
C ASP A 27 13.56 -4.25 -6.64
N GLN A 28 13.28 -5.07 -7.66
CA GLN A 28 13.43 -4.70 -9.07
C GLN A 28 12.58 -3.50 -9.54
N THR A 29 11.54 -3.12 -8.78
CA THR A 29 10.64 -2.01 -9.10
C THR A 29 10.85 -0.78 -8.22
N TYR A 30 11.77 -0.87 -7.25
CA TYR A 30 11.98 0.17 -6.25
C TYR A 30 12.45 1.49 -6.87
N GLU A 31 13.40 1.43 -7.82
CA GLU A 31 13.88 2.62 -8.53
C GLU A 31 12.75 3.32 -9.32
N SER A 32 11.90 2.55 -10.01
CA SER A 32 10.76 3.11 -10.75
C SER A 32 9.73 3.78 -9.81
N LEU A 33 9.53 3.24 -8.60
CA LEU A 33 8.67 3.88 -7.61
C LEU A 33 9.20 5.25 -7.22
N ILE A 34 10.51 5.34 -6.89
CA ILE A 34 11.16 6.60 -6.52
C ILE A 34 11.01 7.63 -7.63
N GLU A 35 11.23 7.24 -8.88
CA GLU A 35 11.06 8.13 -10.03
C GLU A 35 9.63 8.68 -10.13
N TYR A 36 8.60 7.82 -9.98
CA TYR A 36 7.21 8.27 -10.02
C TYR A 36 6.84 9.19 -8.85
N GLU A 37 7.34 8.93 -7.65
CA GLU A 37 7.12 9.79 -6.48
C GLU A 37 7.77 11.17 -6.64
N ILE A 38 8.99 11.22 -7.18
CA ILE A 38 9.68 12.48 -7.50
C ILE A 38 8.88 13.27 -8.54
N ASN A 39 8.45 12.62 -9.62
CA ASN A 39 7.66 13.26 -10.67
C ASN A 39 6.32 13.80 -10.14
N LEU A 40 5.64 13.05 -9.27
CA LEU A 40 4.40 13.47 -8.64
C LEU A 40 4.62 14.71 -7.74
N SER A 41 5.68 14.70 -6.93
CA SER A 41 6.05 15.83 -6.07
C SER A 41 6.39 17.09 -6.87
N GLN A 42 7.08 16.95 -8.00
CA GLN A 42 7.38 18.06 -8.91
C GLN A 42 6.12 18.63 -9.54
N LEU A 43 5.18 17.78 -10.01
CA LEU A 43 3.90 18.23 -10.56
C LEU A 43 3.08 19.00 -9.52
N GLN A 44 2.96 18.48 -8.31
CA GLN A 44 2.26 19.15 -7.22
C GLN A 44 2.88 20.50 -6.86
N SER A 45 4.21 20.58 -6.84
CA SER A 45 4.95 21.83 -6.56
C SER A 45 4.80 22.87 -7.66
N SER A 46 4.66 22.44 -8.92
CA SER A 46 4.60 23.33 -10.09
C SER A 46 3.27 24.07 -10.28
N ARG A 47 2.22 23.74 -9.50
CA ARG A 47 0.83 24.23 -9.67
C ARG A 47 0.27 24.07 -11.10
N LYS A 48 0.88 23.25 -11.95
CA LYS A 48 0.33 22.91 -13.27
C LYS A 48 -0.80 21.90 -13.07
N THR A 49 -2.03 22.36 -13.30
CA THR A 49 -3.30 21.64 -13.12
C THR A 49 -3.62 20.71 -14.30
N GLU A 50 -2.69 19.88 -14.74
CA GLU A 50 -3.07 18.74 -15.58
C GLU A 50 -3.39 17.56 -14.65
N TYR A 51 -4.61 17.58 -14.12
CA TYR A 51 -5.16 16.55 -13.22
C TYR A 51 -4.93 15.12 -13.77
N THR A 52 -5.00 14.95 -15.09
CA THR A 52 -4.79 13.67 -15.78
C THR A 52 -3.40 13.07 -15.52
N ASP A 53 -2.34 13.88 -15.50
CA ASP A 53 -0.96 13.39 -15.33
C ASP A 53 -0.70 12.96 -13.88
N GLN A 54 -1.33 13.64 -12.92
CA GLN A 54 -1.25 13.26 -11.51
C GLN A 54 -1.95 11.92 -11.25
N ASP A 55 -3.16 11.74 -11.79
CA ASP A 55 -3.92 10.50 -11.63
C ASP A 55 -3.19 9.30 -12.25
N LEU A 56 -2.52 9.50 -13.39
CA LEU A 56 -1.69 8.47 -14.03
C LEU A 56 -0.52 8.07 -13.14
N LEU A 57 0.22 9.03 -12.57
CA LEU A 57 1.34 8.74 -11.67
C LEU A 57 0.87 8.03 -10.39
N ILE A 58 -0.23 8.48 -9.79
CA ILE A 58 -0.84 7.82 -8.63
C ILE A 58 -1.21 6.37 -8.95
N SER A 59 -1.81 6.13 -10.13
CA SER A 59 -2.13 4.77 -10.58
C SER A 59 -0.86 3.91 -10.72
N ARG A 60 0.21 4.45 -11.30
CA ARG A 60 1.50 3.72 -11.44
C ARG A 60 2.12 3.39 -10.10
N ILE A 61 2.13 4.32 -9.16
CA ILE A 61 2.61 4.09 -7.80
C ILE A 61 1.83 2.95 -7.13
N ASN A 62 0.49 2.98 -7.23
CA ASN A 62 -0.36 1.93 -6.69
C ASN A 62 -0.14 0.55 -7.35
N GLU A 63 0.25 0.50 -8.63
CA GLU A 63 0.59 -0.76 -9.34
C GLU A 63 1.91 -1.40 -8.86
N LEU A 64 2.77 -0.63 -8.19
CA LEU A 64 4.06 -1.06 -7.68
C LEU A 64 4.04 -1.44 -6.21
N GLN A 65 3.01 -1.01 -5.48
CA GLN A 65 2.87 -1.22 -4.04
C GLN A 65 1.92 -2.39 -3.75
N GLU A 66 2.34 -3.26 -2.82
CA GLU A 66 1.50 -4.27 -2.18
C GLU A 66 1.42 -3.94 -0.67
N ARG A 67 0.49 -4.55 0.07
CA ARG A 67 0.33 -4.27 1.50
C ARG A 67 0.48 -5.54 2.33
N LEU A 68 1.28 -5.50 3.37
CA LEU A 68 1.49 -6.60 4.30
C LEU A 68 1.05 -6.19 5.69
N TYR A 69 0.18 -6.98 6.29
CA TYR A 69 -0.36 -6.73 7.61
C TYR A 69 -0.16 -7.95 8.49
N LYS A 70 0.35 -7.77 9.72
CA LYS A 70 0.40 -8.83 10.73
C LYS A 70 -0.65 -8.53 11.80
N CYS A 71 -1.58 -9.46 11.99
CA CYS A 71 -2.56 -9.37 13.06
C CYS A 71 -1.88 -9.50 14.43
N PRO A 72 -2.08 -8.57 15.37
CA PRO A 72 -1.49 -8.65 16.71
C PRO A 72 -2.10 -9.76 17.57
N ASP A 73 -3.36 -10.13 17.33
CA ASP A 73 -4.10 -11.10 18.15
C ASP A 73 -3.90 -12.55 17.71
N CYS A 74 -4.08 -12.85 16.42
CA CYS A 74 -3.91 -14.23 15.90
C CYS A 74 -2.52 -14.49 15.29
N ASN A 75 -1.63 -13.49 15.25
CA ASN A 75 -0.31 -13.56 14.62
C ASN A 75 -0.33 -13.97 13.13
N GLU A 76 -1.47 -13.90 12.47
CA GLU A 76 -1.61 -14.21 11.05
C GLU A 76 -1.10 -13.02 10.21
N ILE A 77 -0.31 -13.34 9.19
CA ILE A 77 0.17 -12.37 8.21
C ILE A 77 -0.77 -12.40 7.02
N GLN A 78 -1.30 -11.25 6.66
CA GLN A 78 -2.13 -11.01 5.48
C GLN A 78 -1.33 -10.19 4.47
N TRP A 79 -1.16 -10.71 3.26
CA TRP A 79 -0.53 -10.01 2.16
C TRP A 79 -1.57 -9.68 1.11
N ILE A 80 -1.90 -8.39 1.01
CA ILE A 80 -2.82 -7.85 0.03
C ILE A 80 -2.00 -7.47 -1.20
N LYS A 81 -2.23 -8.23 -2.25
CA LYS A 81 -1.64 -8.01 -3.56
C LYS A 81 -2.36 -6.88 -4.27
N LYS A 82 -1.70 -6.30 -5.26
CA LYS A 82 -2.25 -5.21 -6.08
C LYS A 82 -3.48 -5.58 -6.91
N ASP A 83 -3.70 -6.87 -7.17
CA ASP A 83 -4.90 -7.40 -7.82
C ASP A 83 -6.10 -7.57 -6.84
N GLY A 84 -5.89 -7.24 -5.56
CA GLY A 84 -6.87 -7.44 -4.49
C GLY A 84 -6.87 -8.84 -3.88
N THR A 85 -5.99 -9.74 -4.34
CA THR A 85 -5.83 -11.06 -3.74
C THR A 85 -5.23 -10.94 -2.35
N ILE A 86 -5.76 -11.68 -1.38
CA ILE A 86 -5.26 -11.71 0.00
C ILE A 86 -4.65 -13.08 0.28
N GLU A 87 -3.33 -13.15 0.31
CA GLU A 87 -2.59 -14.32 0.76
C GLU A 87 -2.48 -14.29 2.28
N ARG A 88 -2.58 -15.46 2.92
CA ARG A 88 -2.57 -15.57 4.39
C ARG A 88 -1.54 -16.59 4.84
N TYR A 89 -0.74 -16.21 5.82
CA TYR A 89 0.32 -17.03 6.38
C TYR A 89 0.18 -17.09 7.90
N LYS A 90 0.25 -18.30 8.46
CA LYS A 90 0.35 -18.50 9.90
C LYS A 90 1.83 -18.48 10.30
N CYS A 91 2.19 -17.64 11.27
CA CYS A 91 3.48 -17.79 11.95
C CYS A 91 3.45 -19.08 12.78
N ILE A 92 4.38 -19.99 12.50
CA ILE A 92 4.64 -21.22 13.26
C ILE A 92 5.60 -20.90 14.41
#